data_AF-A0A9P1MVQ5-F1
#
_entry.id   AF-A0A9P1MVQ5-F1
#
_cell.length_a   1.000
_cell.length_b   1.000
_cell.length_c   1.000
_cell.angle_alpha   90.00
_cell.angle_beta   90.00
_cell.angle_gamma   90.00
#
_symmetry.space_group_name_H-M   'P 1'
#
loop_
_entity.id
_entity.type
_entity.pdbx_description
1 polymer ?
#
loop_
_entity_poly.entity_id
_entity_poly.type
_entity_poly.pdbx_seq_one_letter_code
_entity_poly.pdbx_strand_id
1 'polypeptide(L)'
;MSDRNFKLLQMFNDYLDNNKNLPSAMSSQQNIPDCPVLLNMSEEEKTRITIRKILDEEQEVYEQYQPFRPVLLNEVDYELKWFLKYNPSLNQEQPRESLILGKKLLQLIIKAQLFEAHSFKSDDVRILYCFFTEIKQPPTLKLIEVLDGIFSAALQQICTFSDRVSVMIDYQVREFIRDPNRAKRSILKSMLRHPELIPECWGSEAAQVRWRDGKEIERLRAIEEEKERQIVIAKELEEKEKKEREEKEKEEKEKEEKEKEEKEKEEKEKIKDKKKEEEKEEKKRKKRKRKRRKGEGKS
;
A
#
# COMPACT_ATOMS: atom_id res chain seq x y z
N MET A 1 -6.50 7.45 2.54
CA MET A 1 -6.55 8.63 1.61
C MET A 1 -7.99 9.12 1.62
N SER A 2 -8.28 10.41 1.85
CA SER A 2 -9.69 10.86 1.95
C SER A 2 -10.43 10.71 0.61
N ASP A 3 -11.73 10.36 0.64
CA ASP A 3 -12.58 10.20 -0.55
C ASP A 3 -12.54 11.42 -1.47
N ARG A 4 -12.37 12.62 -0.91
CA ARG A 4 -12.21 13.85 -1.65
C ARG A 4 -10.93 13.88 -2.50
N ASN A 5 -9.80 13.49 -1.92
CA ASN A 5 -8.52 13.46 -2.61
C ASN A 5 -8.51 12.36 -3.68
N PHE A 6 -9.17 11.23 -3.40
CA PHE A 6 -9.40 10.19 -4.40
C PHE A 6 -10.23 10.72 -5.57
N LYS A 7 -11.36 11.40 -5.30
CA LYS A 7 -12.20 12.01 -6.32
C LYS A 7 -11.46 13.07 -7.15
N LEU A 8 -10.64 13.89 -6.50
CA LEU A 8 -9.78 14.86 -7.19
C LEU A 8 -8.81 14.17 -8.15
N LEU A 9 -8.11 13.12 -7.69
CA LEU A 9 -7.19 12.35 -8.52
C LEU A 9 -7.90 11.68 -9.69
N GLN A 10 -9.07 11.09 -9.44
CA GLN A 10 -9.88 10.44 -10.47
C GLN A 10 -10.29 11.46 -11.54
N MET A 11 -10.91 12.57 -11.13
CA MET A 11 -11.32 13.64 -12.06
C MET A 11 -10.14 14.21 -12.84
N PHE A 12 -8.99 14.38 -12.20
CA PHE A 12 -7.78 14.87 -12.86
C PHE A 12 -7.25 13.87 -13.90
N ASN A 13 -7.23 12.58 -13.57
CA ASN A 13 -6.82 11.53 -14.50
C ASN A 13 -7.77 11.46 -15.71
N ASP A 14 -9.08 11.46 -15.44
CA ASP A 14 -10.12 11.42 -16.47
C ASP A 14 -10.02 12.64 -17.40
N TYR A 15 -9.81 13.83 -16.83
CA TYR A 15 -9.58 15.06 -17.58
C TYR A 15 -8.35 14.95 -18.50
N LEU A 16 -7.21 14.47 -17.98
CA LEU A 16 -6.00 14.29 -18.78
C LEU A 16 -6.13 13.20 -19.85
N ASP A 17 -6.93 12.15 -19.59
CA ASP A 17 -7.20 11.10 -20.57
C ASP A 17 -8.11 11.59 -21.70
N ASN A 18 -9.12 12.41 -21.38
CA ASN A 18 -10.06 12.97 -22.34
C ASN A 18 -9.47 14.12 -23.17
N ASN A 19 -8.53 14.89 -22.62
CA ASN A 19 -7.91 16.02 -23.31
C ASN A 19 -6.66 15.68 -24.13
N LYS A 20 -6.35 14.39 -24.36
CA LYS A 20 -5.21 13.96 -25.20
C LYS A 20 -5.22 14.53 -26.63
N ASN A 21 -6.38 15.02 -27.10
CA ASN A 21 -6.58 15.52 -28.46
C ASN A 21 -6.98 17.01 -28.55
N LEU A 22 -7.11 17.74 -27.44
CA LEU A 22 -7.40 19.18 -27.52
C LEU A 22 -6.08 19.96 -27.50
N PRO A 23 -5.76 20.75 -28.55
CA PRO A 23 -4.74 21.78 -28.39
C PRO A 23 -5.26 22.72 -27.30
N SER A 24 -4.51 22.85 -26.20
CA SER A 24 -4.85 23.67 -25.04
C SER A 24 -5.36 25.04 -25.48
N ALA A 25 -6.69 25.22 -25.52
CA ALA A 25 -7.32 26.38 -26.15
C ALA A 25 -7.50 27.56 -25.19
N MET A 26 -7.01 27.45 -23.95
CA MET A 26 -7.12 28.51 -22.93
C MET A 26 -5.82 28.82 -22.19
N SER A 27 -4.71 28.16 -22.54
CA SER A 27 -3.36 28.68 -22.26
C SER A 27 -2.83 29.25 -23.56
N SER A 28 -2.50 30.54 -23.59
CA SER A 28 -1.68 31.16 -24.64
C SER A 28 -0.61 30.17 -25.08
N GLN A 29 -0.71 29.70 -26.32
CA GLN A 29 0.25 28.77 -26.92
C GLN A 29 1.62 29.45 -26.93
N GLN A 30 2.41 29.22 -25.89
CA GLN A 30 3.85 29.22 -26.04
C GLN A 30 4.19 27.79 -26.41
N ASN A 31 4.40 27.57 -27.71
CA ASN A 31 5.08 26.39 -28.22
C ASN A 31 6.24 26.09 -27.28
N ILE A 32 6.19 24.93 -26.62
CA ILE A 32 7.35 24.40 -25.93
C ILE A 32 8.42 24.36 -27.01
N PRO A 33 9.56 25.07 -26.86
CA PRO A 33 10.62 25.01 -27.84
C PRO A 33 10.97 23.53 -28.00
N ASP A 34 10.95 23.02 -29.23
CA ASP A 34 11.47 21.70 -29.55
C ASP A 34 12.84 21.61 -28.86
N CYS A 35 12.95 20.78 -27.82
CA CYS A 35 14.25 20.45 -27.26
C CYS A 35 15.12 20.01 -28.45
N PRO A 36 16.26 20.67 -28.71
CA PRO A 36 17.02 20.40 -29.91
C PRO A 36 17.33 18.91 -29.97
N VAL A 37 16.91 18.30 -31.06
CA VAL A 37 16.91 16.86 -31.31
C VAL A 37 18.36 16.37 -31.30
N LEU A 38 18.82 15.94 -30.14
CA LEU A 38 20.09 15.22 -29.96
C LEU A 38 20.08 13.82 -30.62
N LEU A 39 18.96 13.41 -31.24
CA LEU A 39 18.82 12.08 -31.85
C LEU A 39 19.65 11.88 -33.12
N ASN A 40 20.05 12.95 -33.81
CA ASN A 40 20.75 12.83 -35.10
C ASN A 40 22.25 13.17 -35.01
N MET A 41 22.79 13.41 -33.81
CA MET A 41 24.21 13.75 -33.64
C MET A 41 25.04 12.49 -33.37
N SER A 42 26.20 12.40 -34.01
CA SER A 42 27.18 11.35 -33.71
C SER A 42 27.73 11.52 -32.29
N GLU A 43 28.14 10.42 -31.65
CA GLU A 43 28.75 10.46 -30.30
C GLU A 43 30.00 11.36 -30.25
N GLU A 44 30.70 11.52 -31.37
CA GLU A 44 31.83 12.44 -31.51
C GLU A 44 31.40 13.93 -31.53
N GLU A 45 30.24 14.25 -32.08
CA GLU A 45 29.74 15.63 -32.06
C GLU A 45 29.16 16.00 -30.69
N LYS A 46 28.52 15.04 -30.00
CA LYS A 46 28.07 15.21 -28.61
C LYS A 46 29.24 15.49 -27.67
N THR A 47 30.36 14.77 -27.83
CA THR A 47 31.57 14.99 -27.04
C THR A 47 32.25 16.32 -27.39
N ARG A 48 32.36 16.69 -28.68
CA ARG A 48 32.94 17.98 -29.09
C ARG A 48 32.16 19.20 -28.59
N ILE A 49 30.82 19.15 -28.58
CA ILE A 49 29.98 20.23 -28.05
C ILE A 49 30.12 20.35 -26.52
N THR A 50 30.20 19.22 -25.83
CA THR A 50 30.41 19.19 -24.38
C THR A 50 31.78 19.77 -24.01
N ILE A 51 32.84 19.42 -24.77
CA ILE A 51 34.20 19.94 -24.57
C ILE A 51 34.28 21.44 -24.89
N ARG A 52 33.63 21.92 -25.97
CA ARG A 52 33.60 23.36 -26.30
C ARG A 52 32.91 24.19 -25.22
N LYS A 53 31.79 23.72 -24.66
CA LYS A 53 31.09 24.43 -23.58
C LYS A 53 31.90 24.50 -22.29
N ILE A 54 32.63 23.45 -21.95
CA ILE A 54 33.52 23.46 -20.78
C ILE A 54 34.65 24.48 -20.98
N LEU A 55 35.23 24.56 -22.18
CA LEU A 55 36.28 25.54 -22.51
C LEU A 55 35.78 26.99 -22.50
N ASP A 56 34.59 27.25 -23.05
CA ASP A 56 34.01 28.60 -23.06
C ASP A 56 33.57 29.05 -21.65
N GLU A 57 33.04 28.14 -20.81
CA GLU A 57 32.71 28.42 -19.40
C GLU A 57 33.96 28.57 -18.52
N GLU A 58 35.02 27.80 -18.75
CA GLU A 58 36.31 28.01 -18.05
C GLU A 58 36.90 29.38 -18.42
N GLN A 59 36.77 29.82 -19.68
CA GLN A 59 37.32 31.09 -20.13
C GLN A 59 36.60 32.31 -19.52
N GLU A 60 35.29 32.23 -19.26
CA GLU A 60 34.53 33.29 -18.56
C GLU A 60 34.77 33.31 -17.04
N VAL A 61 35.14 32.17 -16.43
CA VAL A 61 35.46 32.10 -14.99
C VAL A 61 36.89 32.59 -14.68
N TYR A 62 37.82 32.52 -15.63
CA TYR A 62 39.21 32.94 -15.43
C TYR A 62 39.45 34.47 -15.44
N GLU A 63 38.50 35.30 -15.92
CA GLU A 63 38.66 36.77 -15.94
C GLU A 63 38.26 37.45 -14.63
N GLN A 64 37.61 36.73 -13.71
CA GLN A 64 37.33 37.20 -12.35
C GLN A 64 37.71 36.09 -11.37
N TYR A 65 38.91 36.14 -10.79
CA TYR A 65 39.18 35.93 -9.34
C TYR A 65 40.69 35.79 -9.07
N GLN A 66 41.08 36.33 -7.90
CA GLN A 66 42.42 36.33 -7.31
C GLN A 66 43.06 34.92 -7.20
N PRO A 67 44.40 34.81 -7.07
CA PRO A 67 45.10 33.54 -7.07
C PRO A 67 44.72 32.67 -5.85
N PHE A 68 43.88 31.66 -6.09
CA PHE A 68 43.58 30.61 -5.15
C PHE A 68 44.74 29.59 -5.12
N ARG A 69 45.32 29.35 -3.95
CA ARG A 69 46.22 28.19 -3.75
C ARG A 69 45.36 26.99 -3.37
N PRO A 70 45.29 25.92 -4.19
CA PRO A 70 44.55 24.74 -3.81
C PRO A 70 45.26 24.03 -2.64
N VAL A 71 44.50 23.76 -1.58
CA VAL A 71 44.88 22.80 -0.55
C VAL A 71 44.71 21.42 -1.19
N LEU A 72 45.84 20.74 -1.41
CA LEU A 72 45.87 19.37 -1.89
C LEU A 72 45.35 18.45 -0.77
N LEU A 73 44.10 18.01 -0.90
CA LEU A 73 43.59 16.85 -0.19
C LEU A 73 44.01 15.59 -0.98
N ASN A 74 44.97 14.86 -0.42
CA ASN A 74 45.32 13.51 -0.85
C ASN A 74 44.41 12.53 -0.11
N GLU A 75 43.53 11.83 -0.83
CA GLU A 75 42.86 10.58 -0.42
C GLU A 75 42.24 9.96 -1.70
N VAL A 76 42.99 9.09 -2.41
CA VAL A 76 42.96 7.61 -2.35
C VAL A 76 41.61 6.99 -2.75
N ASP A 77 41.60 6.51 -4.00
CA ASP A 77 40.84 5.40 -4.60
C ASP A 77 39.34 5.23 -4.31
N TYR A 78 38.50 5.78 -5.21
CA TYR A 78 37.19 5.20 -5.50
C TYR A 78 37.00 5.05 -7.03
N GLU A 79 37.14 3.81 -7.51
CA GLU A 79 36.81 3.42 -8.89
C GLU A 79 35.30 3.60 -9.17
N LEU A 80 34.95 4.44 -10.13
CA LEU A 80 33.62 4.48 -10.74
C LEU A 80 33.44 3.27 -11.69
N LYS A 81 32.81 2.19 -11.22
CA LYS A 81 32.33 1.11 -12.09
C LYS A 81 31.01 1.48 -12.76
N TRP A 82 31.11 1.97 -13.99
CA TRP A 82 30.03 2.06 -14.96
C TRP A 82 29.57 0.66 -15.39
N PHE A 83 28.36 0.24 -15.02
CA PHE A 83 27.58 -0.74 -15.79
C PHE A 83 26.09 -0.66 -15.41
N LEU A 84 25.28 -0.07 -16.28
CA LEU A 84 23.83 -0.34 -16.33
C LEU A 84 23.50 -0.79 -17.75
N LYS A 85 23.45 -2.12 -17.91
CA LYS A 85 22.84 -2.76 -19.08
C LYS A 85 21.37 -2.34 -19.15
N TYR A 86 21.00 -1.71 -20.26
CA TYR A 86 19.63 -1.40 -20.62
C TYR A 86 18.82 -2.71 -20.74
N ASN A 87 17.73 -2.82 -19.99
CA ASN A 87 16.78 -3.94 -20.07
C ASN A 87 15.45 -3.39 -20.64
N PRO A 88 15.04 -3.74 -21.87
CA PRO A 88 13.88 -3.14 -22.53
C PRO A 88 12.53 -3.78 -22.14
N SER A 89 12.43 -4.37 -20.94
CA SER A 89 11.28 -5.20 -20.56
C SER A 89 10.73 -4.81 -19.19
N LEU A 90 10.13 -3.62 -19.07
CA LEU A 90 9.49 -3.19 -17.83
C LEU A 90 8.28 -2.26 -18.07
N ASN A 91 7.39 -2.68 -18.96
CA ASN A 91 6.00 -2.23 -18.94
C ASN A 91 5.22 -3.05 -17.90
N GLN A 92 5.51 -2.94 -16.59
CA GLN A 92 4.52 -3.26 -15.53
C GLN A 92 4.93 -3.03 -14.04
N GLU A 93 6.09 -2.48 -13.69
CA GLU A 93 6.42 -2.18 -12.26
C GLU A 93 6.43 -0.67 -11.90
N GLN A 94 5.60 0.14 -12.57
CA GLN A 94 5.68 1.60 -12.51
C GLN A 94 4.94 2.36 -11.37
N PRO A 95 4.31 1.78 -10.31
CA PRO A 95 3.59 2.62 -9.34
C PRO A 95 4.47 3.22 -8.22
N ARG A 96 5.62 2.63 -7.88
CA ARG A 96 6.50 3.14 -6.81
C ARG A 96 7.52 4.14 -7.32
N GLU A 97 8.20 3.83 -8.42
CA GLU A 97 9.22 4.69 -9.03
C GLU A 97 8.62 6.02 -9.50
N SER A 98 7.46 5.98 -10.16
CA SER A 98 6.75 7.18 -10.62
C SER A 98 6.37 8.14 -9.49
N LEU A 99 6.13 7.62 -8.27
CA LEU A 99 5.83 8.44 -7.10
C LEU A 99 7.10 9.07 -6.53
N ILE A 100 8.20 8.32 -6.47
CA ILE A 100 9.51 8.85 -6.05
C ILE A 100 9.95 9.97 -7.00
N LEU A 101 9.85 9.73 -8.31
CA LEU A 101 10.16 10.72 -9.34
C LEU A 101 9.19 11.91 -9.28
N GLY A 102 7.90 11.67 -9.08
CA GLY A 102 6.92 12.74 -8.88
C GLY A 102 7.22 13.60 -7.66
N LYS A 103 7.66 12.99 -6.55
CA LYS A 103 8.07 13.72 -5.33
C LYS A 103 9.33 14.54 -5.58
N LYS A 104 10.36 13.95 -6.21
CA LYS A 104 11.59 14.67 -6.59
C LYS A 104 11.27 15.87 -7.47
N LEU A 105 10.43 15.67 -8.48
CA LEU A 105 9.97 16.71 -9.39
C LEU A 105 9.21 17.82 -8.67
N LEU A 106 8.29 17.46 -7.77
CA LEU A 106 7.57 18.43 -6.95
C LEU A 106 8.51 19.24 -6.05
N GLN A 107 9.51 18.61 -5.43
CA GLN A 107 10.53 19.31 -4.65
C GLN A 107 11.36 20.28 -5.49
N LEU A 108 11.70 19.90 -6.72
CA LEU A 108 12.38 20.78 -7.67
C LEU A 108 11.53 22.01 -7.99
N ILE A 109 10.24 21.80 -8.30
CA ILE A 109 9.29 22.88 -8.59
C ILE A 109 9.19 23.87 -7.44
N ILE A 110 9.12 23.38 -6.20
CA ILE A 110 9.03 24.21 -4.99
C ILE A 110 10.33 24.97 -4.75
N LYS A 111 11.49 24.28 -4.83
CA LYS A 111 12.81 24.91 -4.63
C LYS A 111 13.08 26.01 -5.64
N ALA A 112 12.65 25.82 -6.88
CA ALA A 112 12.75 26.81 -7.93
C ALA A 112 11.60 27.84 -7.90
N GLN A 113 10.72 27.78 -6.89
CA GLN A 113 9.58 28.67 -6.70
C GLN A 113 8.67 28.81 -7.93
N LEU A 114 8.57 27.77 -8.77
CA LEU A 114 7.88 27.91 -10.08
C LEU A 114 6.36 28.02 -9.95
N PHE A 115 5.80 27.60 -8.81
CA PHE A 115 4.40 27.81 -8.47
C PHE A 115 4.10 29.26 -8.04
N GLU A 116 5.12 30.02 -7.63
CA GLU A 116 4.99 31.42 -7.22
C GLU A 116 5.45 32.37 -8.33
N ALA A 117 6.44 31.94 -9.12
CA ALA A 117 7.01 32.72 -10.22
C ALA A 117 6.05 32.90 -11.40
N HIS A 118 5.11 31.97 -11.60
CA HIS A 118 4.03 32.17 -12.55
C HIS A 118 2.96 33.06 -11.93
N SER A 119 2.72 34.21 -12.57
CA SER A 119 1.60 35.10 -12.24
C SER A 119 0.26 34.43 -12.55
N PHE A 120 -0.16 33.50 -11.69
CA PHE A 120 -1.51 32.95 -11.74
C PHE A 120 -2.50 34.05 -11.39
N LYS A 121 -3.70 33.98 -11.99
CA LYS A 121 -4.76 34.94 -11.65
C LYS A 121 -5.10 34.75 -10.17
N SER A 122 -5.38 35.84 -9.47
CA SER A 122 -5.77 35.78 -8.05
C SER A 122 -6.98 34.86 -7.82
N ASP A 123 -7.87 34.74 -8.81
CA ASP A 123 -8.97 33.79 -8.80
C ASP A 123 -8.53 32.32 -8.81
N ASP A 124 -7.49 31.96 -9.55
CA ASP A 124 -6.98 30.58 -9.63
C ASP A 124 -6.37 30.15 -8.29
N VAL A 125 -5.61 31.05 -7.66
CA VAL A 125 -5.06 30.86 -6.31
C VAL A 125 -6.17 30.72 -5.29
N ARG A 126 -7.23 31.53 -5.38
CA ARG A 126 -8.40 31.43 -4.50
C ARG A 126 -9.10 30.07 -4.62
N ILE A 127 -9.26 29.54 -5.83
CA ILE A 127 -9.88 28.23 -6.06
C ILE A 127 -9.06 27.12 -5.39
N LEU A 128 -7.73 27.17 -5.51
CA LEU A 128 -6.83 26.22 -4.85
C LEU A 128 -6.90 26.36 -3.33
N TYR A 129 -6.82 27.59 -2.83
CA TYR A 129 -6.88 27.89 -1.40
C TYR A 129 -8.18 27.35 -0.78
N CYS A 130 -9.34 27.65 -1.37
CA CYS A 130 -10.62 27.13 -0.90
C CYS A 130 -10.62 25.60 -0.87
N PHE A 131 -10.10 24.93 -1.90
CA PHE A 131 -10.10 23.46 -1.93
C PHE A 131 -9.24 22.86 -0.80
N PHE A 132 -8.03 23.37 -0.60
CA PHE A 132 -7.12 22.83 0.42
C PHE A 132 -7.55 23.20 1.84
N THR A 133 -8.14 24.37 2.05
CA THR A 133 -8.61 24.83 3.37
C THR A 133 -10.00 24.29 3.73
N GLU A 134 -10.99 24.45 2.87
CA GLU A 134 -12.39 24.14 3.18
C GLU A 134 -12.66 22.62 3.16
N ILE A 135 -13.35 22.12 4.18
CA ILE A 135 -13.55 20.67 4.33
C ILE A 135 -14.56 20.11 3.34
N LYS A 136 -15.63 20.87 3.10
CA LYS A 136 -16.82 20.41 2.39
C LYS A 136 -16.77 20.66 0.88
N GLN A 137 -15.76 21.38 0.39
CA GLN A 137 -15.70 21.73 -1.02
C GLN A 137 -15.30 20.49 -1.86
N PRO A 138 -16.16 20.02 -2.78
CA PRO A 138 -15.79 18.94 -3.69
C PRO A 138 -14.83 19.46 -4.77
N PRO A 139 -14.01 18.57 -5.38
CA PRO A 139 -13.23 18.95 -6.55
C PRO A 139 -14.16 19.37 -7.69
N THR A 140 -13.84 20.48 -8.35
CA THR A 140 -14.59 21.05 -9.47
C THR A 140 -13.78 20.97 -10.75
N LEU A 141 -14.43 20.97 -11.92
CA LEU A 141 -13.71 21.01 -13.20
C LEU A 141 -12.79 22.23 -13.32
N LYS A 142 -13.21 23.38 -12.78
CA LYS A 142 -12.37 24.58 -12.79
C LYS A 142 -11.07 24.41 -12.01
N LEU A 143 -11.12 23.73 -10.86
CA LEU A 143 -9.92 23.38 -10.09
C LEU A 143 -8.98 22.48 -10.90
N ILE A 144 -9.53 21.52 -11.65
CA ILE A 144 -8.75 20.62 -12.51
C ILE A 144 -8.02 21.39 -13.62
N GLU A 145 -8.73 22.31 -14.30
CA GLU A 145 -8.13 23.19 -15.32
C GLU A 145 -7.00 24.05 -14.74
N VAL A 146 -7.22 24.60 -13.55
CA VAL A 146 -6.22 25.42 -12.85
C VAL A 146 -4.97 24.60 -12.54
N LEU A 147 -5.13 23.41 -11.96
CA LEU A 147 -4.02 22.50 -11.66
C LEU A 147 -3.26 22.09 -12.93
N ASP A 148 -3.97 21.77 -14.01
CA ASP A 148 -3.36 21.40 -15.28
C ASP A 148 -2.55 22.55 -15.89
N GLY A 149 -3.10 23.77 -15.87
CA GLY A 149 -2.41 24.98 -16.32
C GLY A 149 -1.14 25.24 -15.51
N ILE A 150 -1.24 25.19 -14.18
CA ILE A 150 -0.11 25.40 -13.27
C ILE A 150 0.99 24.36 -13.50
N PHE A 151 0.63 23.07 -13.54
CA PHE A 151 1.63 22.02 -13.75
C PHE A 151 2.24 22.09 -15.14
N SER A 152 1.47 22.43 -16.18
CA SER A 152 2.01 22.63 -17.53
C SER A 152 3.07 23.73 -17.55
N ALA A 153 2.77 24.86 -16.93
CA ALA A 153 3.67 26.01 -16.89
C ALA A 153 4.96 25.68 -16.12
N ALA A 154 4.83 25.03 -14.95
CA ALA A 154 5.97 24.59 -14.16
C ALA A 154 6.86 23.59 -14.92
N LEU A 155 6.26 22.59 -15.60
CA LEU A 155 7.01 21.62 -16.39
C LEU A 155 7.73 22.28 -17.58
N GLN A 156 7.08 23.22 -18.28
CA GLN A 156 7.67 23.95 -19.40
C GLN A 156 8.88 24.79 -18.95
N GLN A 157 8.77 25.46 -17.81
CA GLN A 157 9.89 26.18 -17.22
C GLN A 157 11.02 25.24 -16.84
N ILE A 158 10.74 24.10 -16.20
CA ILE A 158 11.78 23.11 -15.87
C ILE A 158 12.51 22.65 -17.13
N CYS A 159 11.80 22.34 -18.21
CA CYS A 159 12.44 21.96 -19.48
C CYS A 159 13.35 23.08 -20.01
N THR A 160 12.89 24.32 -19.96
CA THR A 160 13.63 25.50 -20.45
C THR A 160 14.86 25.81 -19.59
N PHE A 161 14.76 25.63 -18.26
CA PHE A 161 15.88 25.77 -17.33
C PHE A 161 16.85 24.59 -17.40
N SER A 162 16.40 23.39 -17.78
CA SER A 162 17.23 22.18 -17.83
C SER A 162 18.39 22.24 -18.83
N ASP A 163 18.28 23.12 -19.84
CA ASP A 163 19.33 23.38 -20.83
C ASP A 163 20.39 24.35 -20.31
N ARG A 164 20.05 25.17 -19.29
CA ARG A 164 20.95 26.12 -18.63
C ARG A 164 21.53 25.58 -17.31
N VAL A 165 20.89 24.59 -16.70
CA VAL A 165 21.24 24.06 -15.37
C VAL A 165 21.26 22.53 -15.41
N SER A 166 22.03 21.95 -16.34
CA SER A 166 22.09 20.49 -16.55
C SER A 166 22.47 19.71 -15.29
N VAL A 167 23.19 20.35 -14.36
CA VAL A 167 23.68 19.77 -13.10
C VAL A 167 22.56 19.55 -12.05
N MET A 168 21.42 20.25 -12.14
CA MET A 168 20.37 20.16 -11.10
C MET A 168 19.25 19.17 -11.38
N ILE A 169 19.13 18.62 -12.60
CA ILE A 169 18.01 17.73 -12.98
C ILE A 169 18.54 16.36 -13.39
N ASP A 170 18.33 15.36 -12.51
CA ASP A 170 18.64 13.95 -12.76
C ASP A 170 18.09 13.49 -14.13
N TYR A 171 18.86 12.68 -14.86
CA TYR A 171 18.43 12.07 -16.13
C TYR A 171 17.07 11.36 -16.01
N GLN A 172 16.82 10.68 -14.88
CA GLN A 172 15.54 10.01 -14.61
C GLN A 172 14.37 10.98 -14.53
N VAL A 173 14.56 12.17 -13.95
CA VAL A 173 13.52 13.21 -13.87
C VAL A 173 13.28 13.81 -15.25
N ARG A 174 14.36 14.02 -16.04
CA ARG A 174 14.25 14.50 -17.43
C ARG A 174 13.47 13.52 -18.32
N GLU A 175 13.78 12.22 -18.25
CA GLU A 175 13.04 11.19 -18.97
C GLU A 175 11.57 11.12 -18.49
N PHE A 176 11.35 11.28 -17.19
CA PHE A 176 10.01 11.26 -16.61
C PHE A 176 9.13 12.42 -17.07
N ILE A 177 9.70 13.61 -17.29
CA ILE A 177 8.97 14.80 -17.78
C ILE A 177 8.56 14.66 -19.25
N ARG A 178 9.21 13.78 -20.04
CA ARG A 178 8.85 13.55 -21.47
C ARG A 178 7.40 13.12 -21.67
N ASP A 179 6.81 12.45 -20.69
CA ASP A 179 5.37 12.22 -20.64
C ASP A 179 4.74 13.25 -19.66
N PRO A 180 4.31 14.43 -20.15
CA PRO A 180 3.84 15.51 -19.29
C PRO A 180 2.57 15.11 -18.54
N ASN A 181 1.70 14.29 -19.15
CA ASN A 181 0.47 13.86 -18.50
C ASN A 181 0.76 12.91 -17.33
N ARG A 182 1.69 11.98 -17.54
CA ARG A 182 2.16 11.11 -16.45
C ARG A 182 2.87 11.90 -15.36
N ALA A 183 3.69 12.88 -15.71
CA ALA A 183 4.35 13.75 -14.75
C ALA A 183 3.35 14.54 -13.90
N LYS A 184 2.35 15.17 -14.53
CA LYS A 184 1.26 15.89 -13.84
C LYS A 184 0.50 15.00 -12.85
N ARG A 185 0.13 13.79 -13.26
CA ARG A 185 -0.56 12.82 -12.37
C ARG A 185 0.29 12.48 -11.16
N SER A 186 1.58 12.22 -11.36
CA SER A 186 2.51 11.92 -10.28
C SER A 186 2.76 13.13 -9.37
N ILE A 187 2.85 14.34 -9.91
CA ILE A 187 2.97 15.58 -9.10
C ILE A 187 1.76 15.72 -8.19
N LEU A 188 0.54 15.64 -8.75
CA LEU A 188 -0.69 15.77 -7.96
C LEU A 188 -0.80 14.67 -6.90
N LYS A 189 -0.50 13.42 -7.27
CA LYS A 189 -0.50 12.28 -6.35
C LYS A 189 0.51 12.46 -5.22
N SER A 190 1.71 12.95 -5.52
CA SER A 190 2.73 13.26 -4.53
C SER A 190 2.29 14.40 -3.61
N MET A 191 1.71 15.47 -4.16
CA MET A 191 1.20 16.61 -3.40
C MET A 191 0.10 16.22 -2.41
N LEU A 192 -0.84 15.36 -2.81
CA LEU A 192 -1.91 14.87 -1.93
C LEU A 192 -1.42 13.87 -0.87
N ARG A 193 -0.27 13.21 -1.10
CA ARG A 193 0.37 12.32 -0.13
C ARG A 193 1.27 13.07 0.85
N HIS A 194 1.84 14.18 0.39
CA HIS A 194 2.81 15.03 1.08
C HIS A 194 2.29 16.47 1.15
N PRO A 195 1.32 16.77 2.04
CA PRO A 195 0.75 18.11 2.16
C PRO A 195 1.79 19.17 2.57
N GLU A 196 2.94 18.77 3.12
CA GLU A 196 4.10 19.62 3.39
C GLU A 196 4.73 20.19 2.11
N LEU A 197 4.43 19.61 0.94
CA LEU A 197 4.89 20.06 -0.37
C LEU A 197 3.82 20.86 -1.13
N ILE A 198 2.71 21.23 -0.47
CA ILE A 198 1.75 22.18 -1.03
C ILE A 198 2.31 23.60 -0.79
N PRO A 199 2.26 24.50 -1.80
CA PRO A 199 2.65 25.90 -1.61
C PRO A 199 1.87 26.58 -0.49
N GLU A 200 2.54 27.45 0.28
CA GLU A 200 1.89 28.19 1.38
C GLU A 200 0.72 29.03 0.90
N CYS A 201 0.87 29.66 -0.27
CA CYS A 201 -0.18 30.46 -0.91
C CYS A 201 -1.45 29.67 -1.26
N TRP A 202 -1.40 28.33 -1.26
CA TRP A 202 -2.56 27.46 -1.49
C TRP A 202 -3.18 26.94 -0.19
N GLY A 203 -2.68 27.35 0.99
CA GLY A 203 -3.18 26.91 2.29
C GLY A 203 -2.55 25.61 2.78
N SER A 204 -1.23 25.46 2.63
CA SER A 204 -0.47 24.29 3.04
C SER A 204 -0.65 23.93 4.51
N GLU A 205 -0.70 24.92 5.41
CA GLU A 205 -0.87 24.71 6.85
C GLU A 205 -2.20 24.00 7.18
N ALA A 206 -3.30 24.49 6.62
CA ALA A 206 -4.61 23.87 6.80
C ALA A 206 -4.64 22.45 6.20
N ALA A 207 -4.00 22.24 5.04
CA ALA A 207 -3.90 20.92 4.43
C ALA A 207 -3.09 19.93 5.30
N GLN A 208 -2.00 20.39 5.93
CA GLN A 208 -1.17 19.58 6.83
C GLN A 208 -1.92 19.19 8.10
N VAL A 209 -2.60 20.13 8.76
CA VAL A 209 -3.44 19.86 9.94
C VAL A 209 -4.47 18.78 9.61
N ARG A 210 -5.21 18.96 8.50
CA ARG A 210 -6.23 18.00 8.07
C ARG A 210 -5.69 16.63 7.73
N TRP A 211 -4.51 16.56 7.14
CA TRP A 211 -3.88 15.28 6.82
C TRP A 211 -3.45 14.54 8.09
N ARG A 212 -2.94 15.25 9.10
CA ARG A 212 -2.65 14.66 10.41
C ARG A 212 -3.92 14.14 11.08
N ASP A 213 -4.97 14.96 11.13
CA ASP A 213 -6.26 14.57 11.73
C ASP A 213 -6.87 13.36 11.01
N GLY A 214 -6.85 13.36 9.67
CA GLY A 214 -7.34 12.24 8.87
C GLY A 214 -6.56 10.95 9.10
N LYS A 215 -5.24 11.03 9.26
CA LYS A 215 -4.41 9.85 9.59
C LYS A 215 -4.68 9.32 10.99
N GLU A 216 -4.91 10.20 11.96
CA GLU A 216 -5.22 9.78 13.32
C GLU A 216 -6.59 9.07 13.36
N ILE A 217 -7.60 9.59 12.64
CA ILE A 217 -8.90 8.93 12.50
C ILE A 217 -8.76 7.55 11.85
N GLU A 218 -7.96 7.43 10.78
CA GLU A 218 -7.71 6.15 10.09
C GLU A 218 -7.01 5.14 11.02
N ARG A 219 -6.07 5.61 11.86
CA ARG A 219 -5.42 4.79 12.88
C ARG A 219 -6.41 4.30 13.94
N LEU A 220 -7.31 5.17 14.41
CA LEU A 220 -8.32 4.80 15.41
C LEU A 220 -9.29 3.75 14.86
N ARG A 221 -9.74 3.88 13.60
CA ARG A 221 -10.57 2.85 12.95
C ARG A 221 -9.86 1.52 12.81
N ALA A 222 -8.59 1.51 12.42
CA ALA A 222 -7.82 0.27 12.32
C ALA A 222 -7.70 -0.44 13.68
N ILE A 223 -7.56 0.32 14.77
CA ILE A 223 -7.55 -0.23 16.13
C ILE A 223 -8.93 -0.79 16.50
N GLU A 224 -10.02 -0.13 16.11
CA GLU A 224 -11.38 -0.59 16.35
C GLU A 224 -11.70 -1.86 15.56
N GLU A 225 -11.36 -1.92 14.28
CA GLU A 225 -11.50 -3.11 13.44
C GLU A 225 -10.67 -4.30 13.97
N GLU A 226 -9.47 -4.06 14.49
CA GLU A 226 -8.65 -5.10 15.11
C GLU A 226 -9.28 -5.61 16.41
N LYS A 227 -9.86 -4.72 17.22
CA LYS A 227 -10.62 -5.13 18.43
C LYS A 227 -11.84 -5.96 18.05
N GLU A 228 -12.59 -5.57 17.03
CA GLU A 228 -13.74 -6.33 16.55
C GLU A 228 -13.33 -7.73 16.07
N ARG A 229 -12.23 -7.84 15.31
CA ARG A 229 -11.67 -9.13 14.89
C ARG A 229 -11.32 -10.01 16.08
N GLN A 230 -10.67 -9.45 17.10
CA GLN A 230 -10.34 -10.21 18.31
C GLN A 230 -11.58 -10.67 19.08
N ILE A 231 -12.64 -9.85 19.13
CA ILE A 231 -13.91 -10.24 19.75
C ILE A 231 -14.56 -11.39 18.99
N VAL A 232 -14.55 -11.36 17.65
CA VAL A 232 -15.08 -12.46 16.82
C VAL A 232 -14.29 -13.75 17.05
N ILE A 233 -12.96 -13.67 17.05
CA ILE A 233 -12.09 -14.84 17.31
C ILE A 233 -12.36 -15.40 18.71
N ALA A 234 -12.49 -14.54 19.74
CA ALA A 234 -12.78 -14.97 21.10
C ALA A 234 -14.13 -15.70 21.20
N LYS A 235 -15.18 -15.19 20.53
CA LYS A 235 -16.49 -15.83 20.49
C LYS A 235 -16.46 -17.18 19.77
N GLU A 236 -15.72 -17.30 18.67
CA GLU A 236 -15.56 -18.58 17.96
C GLU A 236 -14.82 -19.62 18.81
N LEU A 237 -13.81 -19.20 19.59
CA LEU A 237 -13.10 -20.08 20.52
C LEU A 237 -14.01 -20.53 21.67
N GLU A 238 -14.78 -19.63 22.26
CA GLU A 238 -15.74 -19.96 23.32
C GLU A 238 -16.82 -20.94 22.83
N GLU A 239 -17.33 -20.76 21.60
CA GLU A 239 -18.29 -21.68 20.99
C GLU A 239 -17.67 -23.06 20.73
N LYS A 240 -16.41 -23.13 20.30
CA LYS A 240 -15.69 -24.40 20.13
C LYS A 240 -15.47 -25.11 21.46
N GLU A 241 -15.04 -24.40 22.51
CA GLU A 241 -14.87 -24.98 23.84
C GLU A 241 -16.19 -25.50 24.41
N LYS A 242 -17.29 -24.77 24.18
CA LYS A 242 -18.61 -25.21 24.63
C LYS A 242 -19.05 -26.49 23.90
N LYS A 243 -18.85 -26.57 22.58
CA LYS A 243 -19.14 -27.79 21.81
C LYS A 243 -18.29 -28.97 22.28
N GLU A 244 -17.00 -28.77 22.54
CA GLU A 244 -16.10 -29.83 23.01
C GLU A 244 -16.48 -30.32 24.42
N ARG A 245 -16.92 -29.42 25.32
CA ARG A 245 -17.45 -29.82 26.63
C ARG A 245 -18.74 -30.62 26.52
N GLU A 246 -19.67 -30.19 25.66
CA GLU A 246 -20.92 -30.92 25.41
C GLU A 246 -20.67 -32.31 24.80
N GLU A 247 -19.66 -32.45 23.95
CA GLU A 247 -19.25 -33.72 23.36
C GLU A 247 -18.61 -34.65 24.39
N LYS A 248 -17.71 -34.14 25.24
CA LYS A 248 -17.13 -34.90 26.37
C LYS A 248 -18.20 -35.37 27.36
N GLU A 249 -19.18 -34.52 27.68
CA GLU A 249 -20.27 -34.90 28.59
C GLU A 249 -21.17 -35.99 27.99
N LYS A 250 -21.39 -35.97 26.66
CA LYS A 250 -22.11 -37.04 25.96
C LYS A 250 -21.33 -38.37 25.99
N GLU A 251 -20.03 -38.35 25.72
CA GLU A 251 -19.20 -39.55 25.79
C GLU A 251 -19.17 -40.15 27.21
N GLU A 252 -19.13 -39.30 28.24
CA GLU A 252 -19.12 -39.75 29.64
C GLU A 252 -20.45 -40.41 30.03
N LYS A 253 -21.59 -39.82 29.62
CA LYS A 253 -22.91 -40.42 29.80
C LYS A 253 -23.04 -41.76 29.08
N GLU A 254 -22.53 -41.88 27.86
CA GLU A 254 -22.56 -43.14 27.09
C GLU A 254 -21.70 -44.23 27.75
N LYS A 255 -20.55 -43.86 28.36
CA LYS A 255 -19.73 -44.79 29.15
C LYS A 255 -20.44 -45.25 30.42
N GLU A 256 -21.06 -44.34 31.17
CA GLU A 256 -21.83 -44.72 32.37
C GLU A 256 -23.02 -45.63 32.04
N GLU A 257 -23.69 -45.39 30.91
CA GLU A 257 -24.82 -46.21 30.48
C GLU A 257 -24.38 -47.63 30.08
N LYS A 258 -23.25 -47.75 29.35
CA LYS A 258 -22.62 -49.05 29.05
C LYS A 258 -22.19 -49.80 30.32
N GLU A 259 -21.62 -49.11 31.29
CA GLU A 259 -21.19 -49.74 32.55
C GLU A 259 -22.38 -50.21 33.40
N LYS A 260 -23.49 -49.46 33.40
CA LYS A 260 -24.75 -49.89 34.03
C LYS A 260 -25.33 -51.11 33.33
N GLU A 261 -25.34 -51.14 32.00
CA GLU A 261 -25.86 -52.27 31.23
C GLU A 261 -25.03 -53.55 31.43
N GLU A 262 -23.70 -53.41 31.59
CA GLU A 262 -22.79 -54.52 31.87
C GLU A 262 -23.00 -55.08 33.29
N LYS A 263 -23.16 -54.21 34.30
CA LYS A 263 -23.50 -54.63 35.68
C LYS A 263 -24.84 -55.35 35.72
N GLU A 264 -25.84 -54.89 34.98
CA GLU A 264 -27.16 -55.53 34.92
C GLU A 264 -27.11 -56.91 34.23
N LYS A 265 -26.26 -57.07 33.21
CA LYS A 265 -26.00 -58.38 32.56
C LYS A 265 -25.32 -59.35 33.52
N GLU A 266 -24.31 -58.88 34.26
CA GLU A 266 -23.59 -59.68 35.26
C GLU A 266 -24.52 -60.14 36.41
N GLU A 267 -25.44 -59.28 36.85
CA GLU A 267 -26.42 -59.61 37.89
C GLU A 267 -27.46 -60.63 37.39
N LYS A 268 -27.93 -60.50 36.15
CA LYS A 268 -28.82 -61.49 35.50
C LYS A 268 -28.14 -62.85 35.35
N GLU A 269 -26.83 -62.89 35.10
CA GLU A 269 -26.07 -64.13 35.00
C GLU A 269 -25.91 -64.82 36.37
N LYS A 270 -25.59 -64.06 37.42
CA LYS A 270 -25.54 -64.56 38.82
C LYS A 270 -26.88 -65.14 39.28
N ILE A 271 -28.01 -64.54 38.88
CA ILE A 271 -29.35 -65.06 39.17
C ILE A 271 -29.62 -66.38 38.42
N LYS A 272 -29.19 -66.49 37.16
CA LYS A 272 -29.30 -67.72 36.36
C LYS A 272 -28.50 -68.88 36.96
N ASP A 273 -27.31 -68.60 37.45
CA ASP A 273 -26.45 -69.63 38.04
C ASP A 273 -26.98 -70.11 39.39
N LYS A 274 -27.50 -69.21 40.25
CA LYS A 274 -28.23 -69.59 41.46
C LYS A 274 -29.44 -70.49 41.15
N LYS A 275 -30.26 -70.15 40.15
CA LYS A 275 -31.40 -70.99 39.73
C LYS A 275 -30.98 -72.37 39.24
N LYS A 276 -29.88 -72.47 38.47
CA LYS A 276 -29.33 -73.77 38.03
C LYS A 276 -28.80 -74.61 39.20
N GLU A 277 -28.27 -73.96 40.23
CA GLU A 277 -27.78 -74.64 41.42
C GLU A 277 -28.94 -75.19 42.28
N GLU A 278 -29.98 -74.39 42.50
CA GLU A 278 -31.23 -74.81 43.15
C GLU A 278 -31.90 -75.98 42.42
N GLU A 279 -31.95 -75.95 41.08
CA GLU A 279 -32.53 -77.03 40.26
C GLU A 279 -31.71 -78.33 40.35
N LYS A 280 -30.38 -78.22 40.44
CA LYS A 280 -29.48 -79.38 40.68
C LYS A 280 -29.67 -79.94 42.08
N GLU A 281 -29.88 -79.10 43.08
CA GLU A 281 -30.13 -79.51 44.45
C GLU A 281 -31.50 -80.19 44.60
N GLU A 282 -32.53 -79.67 43.94
CA GLU A 282 -33.86 -80.28 43.88
C GLU A 282 -33.84 -81.63 43.17
N LYS A 283 -33.09 -81.76 42.06
CA LYS A 283 -32.85 -83.04 41.37
C LYS A 283 -32.11 -84.04 42.27
N LYS A 284 -31.13 -83.62 43.07
CA LYS A 284 -30.47 -84.48 44.08
C LYS A 284 -31.45 -84.92 45.17
N ARG A 285 -32.32 -84.04 45.64
CA ARG A 285 -33.37 -84.34 46.64
C ARG A 285 -34.40 -85.34 46.12
N LYS A 286 -34.82 -85.23 44.85
CA LYS A 286 -35.70 -86.20 44.18
C LYS A 286 -35.03 -87.57 43.97
N LYS A 287 -33.72 -87.61 43.66
CA LYS A 287 -32.94 -88.86 43.59
C LYS A 287 -32.83 -89.56 44.95
N ARG A 288 -32.64 -88.82 46.05
CA ARG A 288 -32.64 -89.36 47.42
C ARG A 288 -34.00 -89.96 47.82
N LYS A 289 -35.12 -89.32 47.46
CA LYS A 289 -36.48 -89.88 47.68
C LYS A 289 -36.75 -91.16 46.88
N ARG A 290 -36.23 -91.29 45.64
CA ARG A 290 -36.37 -92.52 44.83
C ARG A 290 -35.55 -93.71 45.34
N LYS A 291 -34.38 -93.48 45.97
CA LYS A 291 -33.58 -94.57 46.58
C LYS A 291 -34.24 -95.18 47.82
N ARG A 292 -35.03 -94.41 48.59
CA ARG A 292 -35.79 -94.94 49.74
C ARG A 292 -36.92 -95.90 49.34
N ARG A 293 -37.55 -95.71 48.17
CA ARG A 293 -38.64 -96.59 47.68
C ARG A 293 -38.19 -97.91 47.04
N LYS A 294 -36.89 -98.15 46.86
CA LYS A 294 -36.36 -99.42 46.32
C LYS A 294 -35.78 -100.36 47.40
N GLY A 295 -35.83 -99.97 48.68
CA GLY A 295 -35.36 -100.79 49.81
C GLY A 295 -36.45 -101.57 50.55
N GLU A 296 -37.73 -101.24 50.35
CA GLU A 296 -38.86 -101.90 51.00
C GLU A 296 -39.55 -102.82 49.98
N GLY A 297 -39.05 -104.04 49.88
CA GLY A 297 -39.54 -105.06 48.94
C GLY A 297 -38.74 -106.36 49.03
N LYS A 298 -38.27 -106.70 50.23
CA LYS A 298 -37.80 -108.02 50.62
C LYS A 298 -38.14 -108.19 52.09
N SER A 299 -39.34 -108.73 52.33
CA SER A 299 -39.67 -109.65 53.40
C SER A 299 -41.08 -110.17 53.15
#